data_AF-A0A0P6XLG3-F1
#
_entry.id   AF-A0A0P6XLG3-F1
#
_cell.length_a   1.000
_cell.length_b   1.000
_cell.length_c   1.000
_cell.angle_alpha   90.00
_cell.angle_beta   90.00
_cell.angle_gamma   90.00
#
_symmetry.space_group_name_H-M   'P 1'
#
loop_
_entity.id
_entity.type
_entity.pdbx_description
1 polymer ?
#
loop_
_entity_poly.entity_id
_entity_poly.type
_entity_poly.pdbx_seq_one_letter_code
_entity_poly.pdbx_strand_id
1 'polypeptide(L)'
;MDKNKSQHYNFCHEALPTLFHSQTKGFLEYLERDGLKFLKFWWDHVGERLDDSKCSSFAGAQYELREVPEKKSRVVLVRLPTPTVNYEFYMMALVQTPEKRLPMVRLPNTRVFALEKVPTEMSESGTMFVEITPRCRMLRIKEGPKPSLQTFYNTVLKYVWKKDFGGLE
;
A
#
# COMPACT_ATOMS: atom_id res chain seq x y z
N MET A 1 -0.30 7.57 -15.16
CA MET A 1 -0.49 6.15 -15.51
C MET A 1 0.52 5.78 -16.57
N ASP A 2 1.29 4.71 -16.35
CA ASP A 2 2.28 4.20 -17.31
C ASP A 2 1.66 3.08 -18.16
N LYS A 3 1.43 3.36 -19.45
CA LYS A 3 0.82 2.42 -20.40
C LYS A 3 1.68 1.17 -20.66
N ASN A 4 2.97 1.20 -20.33
CA ASN A 4 3.85 0.06 -20.53
C ASN A 4 3.79 -0.94 -19.37
N LYS A 5 3.19 -0.54 -18.23
CA LYS A 5 3.08 -1.35 -17.01
C LYS A 5 1.73 -2.06 -16.91
N SER A 6 1.67 -3.10 -16.10
CA SER A 6 0.43 -3.84 -15.85
C SER A 6 -0.61 -2.98 -15.13
N GLN A 7 -1.89 -3.36 -15.25
CA GLN A 7 -2.98 -2.81 -14.44
C GLN A 7 -2.65 -2.95 -12.95
N HIS A 8 -2.13 -4.10 -12.55
CA HIS A 8 -1.68 -4.36 -11.18
C HIS A 8 -0.68 -3.32 -10.70
N TYR A 9 0.37 -3.05 -11.48
CA TYR A 9 1.36 -2.04 -11.13
C TYR A 9 0.73 -0.65 -11.04
N ASN A 10 -0.03 -0.22 -12.06
CA ASN A 10 -0.64 1.12 -12.09
C ASN A 10 -1.63 1.35 -10.94
N PHE A 11 -2.43 0.33 -10.59
CA PHE A 11 -3.33 0.38 -9.45
C PHE A 11 -2.56 0.60 -8.15
N CYS A 12 -1.51 -0.19 -7.91
CA CYS A 12 -0.77 -0.17 -6.65
C CYS A 12 0.19 1.01 -6.51
N HIS A 13 0.87 1.39 -7.60
CA HIS A 13 1.90 2.42 -7.58
C HIS A 13 1.31 3.84 -7.67
N GLU A 14 0.18 4.00 -8.35
CA GLU A 14 -0.38 5.31 -8.68
C GLU A 14 -1.80 5.50 -8.15
N ALA A 15 -2.77 4.71 -8.63
CA ALA A 15 -4.18 5.00 -8.40
C ALA A 15 -4.56 4.91 -6.91
N LEU A 16 -4.26 3.79 -6.26
CA LEU A 16 -4.63 3.56 -4.87
C LEU A 16 -3.89 4.51 -3.89
N PRO A 17 -2.56 4.73 -4.00
CA PRO A 17 -1.87 5.73 -3.19
C PRO A 17 -2.41 7.14 -3.39
N THR A 18 -2.61 7.57 -4.65
CA THR A 18 -3.12 8.92 -4.95
C THR A 18 -4.49 9.15 -4.33
N LEU A 19 -5.38 8.18 -4.47
CA LEU A 19 -6.72 8.22 -3.89
C LEU A 19 -6.67 8.36 -2.37
N PHE A 20 -5.84 7.54 -1.71
CA PHE A 20 -5.70 7.58 -0.25
C PHE A 20 -5.10 8.90 0.26
N HIS A 21 -4.05 9.40 -0.39
CA HIS A 21 -3.37 10.62 0.02
C HIS A 21 -4.20 11.88 -0.23
N SER A 22 -4.97 11.92 -1.32
CA SER A 22 -5.76 13.10 -1.70
C SER A 22 -7.08 13.20 -0.94
N GLN A 23 -7.72 12.07 -0.62
CA GLN A 23 -9.08 12.03 -0.08
C GLN A 23 -9.21 11.02 1.07
N THR A 24 -8.27 11.01 2.02
CA THR A 24 -8.16 9.99 3.07
C THR A 24 -9.46 9.70 3.81
N LYS A 25 -10.21 10.73 4.21
CA LYS A 25 -11.48 10.56 4.93
C LYS A 25 -12.51 9.83 4.06
N GLY A 26 -12.75 10.33 2.85
CA GLY A 26 -13.69 9.71 1.91
C GLY A 26 -13.25 8.30 1.50
N PHE A 27 -11.95 8.08 1.30
CA PHE A 27 -11.39 6.75 1.03
C PHE A 27 -11.77 5.76 2.13
N LEU A 28 -11.59 6.12 3.41
CA LEU A 28 -11.91 5.24 4.52
C LEU A 28 -13.42 5.01 4.64
N GLU A 29 -14.24 6.06 4.49
CA GLU A 29 -15.71 5.95 4.50
C GLU A 29 -16.22 5.00 3.40
N TYR A 30 -15.70 5.13 2.17
CA TYR A 30 -16.08 4.25 1.06
C TYR A 30 -15.56 2.83 1.24
N LEU A 31 -14.34 2.66 1.77
CA LEU A 31 -13.79 1.34 2.03
C LEU A 31 -14.54 0.62 3.15
N GLU A 32 -14.95 1.32 4.22
CA GLU A 32 -15.75 0.75 5.30
C GLU A 32 -17.16 0.37 4.81
N ARG A 33 -17.77 1.20 3.95
CA ARG A 33 -19.12 0.96 3.42
C ARG A 33 -19.18 -0.12 2.34
N ASP A 34 -18.28 -0.06 1.37
CA ASP A 34 -18.37 -0.84 0.11
C ASP A 34 -17.28 -1.92 0.01
N GLY A 35 -16.25 -1.88 0.86
CA GLY A 35 -15.20 -2.89 0.99
C GLY A 35 -14.49 -3.21 -0.32
N LEU A 36 -14.42 -4.50 -0.66
CA LEU A 36 -13.77 -4.96 -1.89
C LEU A 36 -14.42 -4.43 -3.17
N LYS A 37 -15.72 -4.08 -3.15
CA LYS A 37 -16.37 -3.50 -4.35
C LYS A 37 -15.77 -2.15 -4.70
N PHE A 38 -15.46 -1.34 -3.69
CA PHE A 38 -14.78 -0.05 -3.88
C PHE A 38 -13.36 -0.24 -4.44
N LEU A 39 -12.58 -1.18 -3.90
CA LEU A 39 -11.24 -1.45 -4.43
C LEU A 39 -11.30 -2.02 -5.86
N LYS A 40 -12.26 -2.91 -6.14
CA LYS A 40 -12.47 -3.48 -7.47
C LYS A 40 -12.88 -2.41 -8.48
N PHE A 41 -13.75 -1.47 -8.09
CA PHE A 41 -14.13 -0.36 -8.96
C PHE A 41 -12.89 0.42 -9.45
N TRP A 42 -11.98 0.77 -8.54
CA TRP A 42 -10.74 1.46 -8.92
C TRP A 42 -9.78 0.58 -9.71
N TRP A 43 -9.74 -0.73 -9.43
CA TRP A 43 -8.99 -1.69 -10.22
C TRP A 43 -9.48 -1.69 -11.67
N ASP A 44 -10.78 -1.91 -11.89
CA ASP A 44 -11.39 -1.94 -13.22
C ASP A 44 -11.19 -0.61 -13.95
N HIS A 45 -11.36 0.51 -13.24
CA HIS A 45 -11.15 1.86 -13.79
C HIS A 45 -9.71 2.16 -14.25
N VAL A 46 -8.70 1.48 -13.66
CA VAL A 46 -7.34 1.50 -14.19
C VAL A 46 -7.25 0.66 -15.47
N GLY A 47 -7.90 -0.50 -15.47
CA GLY A 47 -7.92 -1.43 -16.62
C GLY A 47 -8.57 -0.83 -17.87
N GLU A 48 -9.65 -0.06 -17.73
CA GLU A 48 -10.36 0.64 -18.82
C GLU A 48 -9.45 1.55 -19.67
N ARG A 49 -8.28 1.93 -19.15
CA ARG A 49 -7.32 2.83 -19.82
C ARG A 49 -6.10 2.12 -20.40
N LEU A 50 -6.03 0.81 -20.27
CA LEU A 50 -4.91 -0.03 -20.69
C LEU A 50 -5.37 -1.03 -21.75
N ASP A 51 -4.41 -1.60 -22.48
CA ASP A 51 -4.70 -2.72 -23.37
C ASP A 51 -5.07 -3.96 -22.56
N ASP A 52 -6.00 -4.78 -23.06
CA ASP A 52 -6.48 -5.99 -22.36
C ASP A 52 -5.34 -6.94 -21.93
N SER A 53 -4.25 -6.98 -22.71
CA SER A 53 -3.05 -7.79 -22.39
C SER A 53 -2.32 -7.37 -21.12
N LYS A 54 -2.57 -6.15 -20.63
CA LYS A 54 -2.01 -5.59 -19.39
C LYS A 54 -2.95 -5.73 -18.21
N CYS A 55 -4.20 -6.10 -18.46
CA CYS A 55 -5.23 -6.26 -17.46
C CYS A 55 -5.13 -7.64 -16.79
N SER A 56 -5.49 -7.70 -15.52
CA SER A 56 -5.54 -8.95 -14.77
C SER A 56 -6.75 -8.99 -13.85
N SER A 57 -7.10 -10.22 -13.43
CA SER A 57 -8.25 -10.43 -12.55
C SER A 57 -7.97 -9.85 -11.15
N PHE A 58 -8.99 -9.24 -10.54
CA PHE A 58 -8.97 -8.83 -9.13
C PHE A 58 -9.22 -9.99 -8.16
N ALA A 59 -9.33 -11.24 -8.66
CA ALA A 59 -9.58 -12.42 -7.85
C ALA A 59 -8.47 -12.65 -6.80
N GLY A 60 -8.90 -13.06 -5.60
CA GLY A 60 -8.00 -13.30 -4.47
C GLY A 60 -7.60 -12.05 -3.68
N ALA A 61 -8.02 -10.86 -4.11
CA ALA A 61 -7.83 -9.64 -3.34
C ALA A 61 -8.63 -9.68 -2.02
N GLN A 62 -8.03 -9.18 -0.94
CA GLN A 62 -8.63 -9.08 0.39
C GLN A 62 -8.23 -7.77 1.03
N TYR A 63 -8.99 -7.30 2.03
CA TYR A 63 -8.57 -6.16 2.84
C TYR A 63 -8.89 -6.39 4.31
N GLU A 64 -8.14 -5.71 5.17
CA GLU A 64 -8.40 -5.58 6.60
C GLU A 64 -8.22 -4.11 7.00
N LEU A 65 -9.12 -3.59 7.83
CA LEU A 65 -8.92 -2.32 8.51
C LEU A 65 -8.53 -2.62 9.95
N ARG A 66 -7.35 -2.18 10.37
CA ARG A 66 -6.85 -2.34 11.74
C ARG A 66 -6.71 -0.98 12.40
N GLU A 67 -7.32 -0.81 13.57
CA GLU A 67 -7.06 0.34 14.43
C GLU A 67 -5.78 0.12 15.24
N VAL A 68 -5.06 1.21 15.51
CA VAL A 68 -3.89 1.25 16.40
C VAL A 68 -4.20 2.29 17.49
N PRO A 69 -4.99 1.92 18.51
CA PRO A 69 -5.58 2.88 19.46
C PRO A 69 -4.55 3.74 20.19
N GLU A 70 -3.44 3.14 20.62
CA GLU A 70 -2.34 3.81 21.32
C GLU A 70 -1.62 4.86 20.46
N LYS A 71 -1.76 4.76 19.13
CA LYS A 71 -1.26 5.74 18.16
C LYS A 71 -2.36 6.62 17.56
N LYS A 72 -3.62 6.41 17.96
CA LYS A 72 -4.80 7.06 17.35
C LYS A 72 -4.75 6.99 15.82
N SER A 73 -4.33 5.84 15.31
CA SER A 73 -4.02 5.63 13.90
C SER A 73 -4.85 4.48 13.32
N ARG A 74 -5.01 4.48 12.00
CA ARG A 74 -5.68 3.41 11.26
C ARG A 74 -4.74 2.87 10.19
N VAL A 75 -4.77 1.57 9.98
CA VAL A 75 -4.00 0.89 8.94
C VAL A 75 -4.95 0.06 8.10
N VAL A 76 -5.09 0.41 6.83
CA VAL A 76 -5.73 -0.44 5.84
C VAL A 76 -4.68 -1.36 5.26
N LEU A 77 -4.87 -2.66 5.40
CA LEU A 77 -4.07 -3.69 4.76
C LEU A 77 -4.83 -4.21 3.55
N VAL A 78 -4.20 -4.21 2.39
CA VAL A 78 -4.76 -4.77 1.16
C VAL A 78 -3.86 -5.92 0.73
N ARG A 79 -4.40 -7.14 0.67
CA ARG A 79 -3.78 -8.26 -0.05
C ARG A 79 -4.22 -8.17 -1.50
N LEU A 80 -3.27 -8.14 -2.40
CA LEU A 80 -3.51 -7.99 -3.84
C LEU A 80 -3.66 -9.37 -4.50
N PRO A 81 -4.16 -9.42 -5.76
CA PRO A 81 -3.96 -10.59 -6.60
C PRO A 81 -2.48 -10.98 -6.60
N THR A 82 -2.19 -12.28 -6.68
CA THR A 82 -0.79 -12.73 -6.57
C THR A 82 0.02 -12.17 -7.74
N PRO A 83 1.13 -11.45 -7.48
CA PRO A 83 1.94 -10.85 -8.54
C PRO A 83 2.57 -11.93 -9.41
N THR A 84 2.42 -11.81 -10.73
CA THR A 84 2.92 -12.80 -11.70
C THR A 84 4.23 -12.33 -12.34
N VAL A 85 4.47 -11.03 -12.39
CA VAL A 85 5.72 -10.45 -12.90
C VAL A 85 6.50 -9.72 -11.79
N ASN A 86 7.80 -9.53 -12.01
CA ASN A 86 8.62 -8.75 -11.09
C ASN A 86 8.15 -7.28 -11.07
N TYR A 87 8.33 -6.66 -9.90
CA TYR A 87 7.95 -5.29 -9.58
C TYR A 87 6.44 -5.05 -9.43
N GLU A 88 5.63 -6.11 -9.45
CA GLU A 88 4.26 -6.09 -8.91
C GLU A 88 4.30 -6.27 -7.38
N PHE A 89 3.14 -6.22 -6.72
CA PHE A 89 3.04 -6.10 -5.28
C PHE A 89 2.20 -7.22 -4.68
N TYR A 90 2.65 -7.83 -3.59
CA TYR A 90 1.86 -8.82 -2.86
C TYR A 90 0.77 -8.17 -2.00
N MET A 91 1.10 -7.04 -1.38
CA MET A 91 0.23 -6.37 -0.41
C MET A 91 0.63 -4.91 -0.21
N MET A 92 -0.32 -4.13 0.28
CA MET A 92 -0.14 -2.72 0.61
C MET A 92 -0.67 -2.40 2.01
N ALA A 93 -0.04 -1.43 2.68
CA ALA A 93 -0.50 -0.86 3.92
C ALA A 93 -0.68 0.65 3.76
N LEU A 94 -1.90 1.13 3.91
CA LEU A 94 -2.25 2.54 3.88
C LEU A 94 -2.47 3.02 5.32
N VAL A 95 -1.55 3.84 5.81
CA VAL A 95 -1.46 4.26 7.20
C VAL A 95 -1.95 5.68 7.33
N GLN A 96 -2.98 5.89 8.15
CA GLN A 96 -3.43 7.20 8.59
C GLN A 96 -2.99 7.41 10.04
N THR A 97 -2.28 8.51 10.27
CA THR A 97 -1.86 8.99 11.58
C THR A 97 -2.64 10.25 11.97
N PRO A 98 -2.64 10.66 13.25
CA PRO A 98 -3.27 11.92 13.67
C PRO A 98 -2.73 13.12 12.90
N GLU A 99 -3.62 14.03 12.51
CA GLU A 99 -3.22 15.31 11.93
C GLU A 99 -2.39 16.10 12.95
N LYS A 100 -1.13 16.41 12.61
CA LYS A 100 -0.28 17.30 13.42
C LYS A 100 -0.32 18.69 12.80
N ARG A 101 -0.94 19.62 13.53
CA ARG A 101 -0.96 21.04 13.16
C ARG A 101 0.22 21.74 13.82
N LEU A 102 1.20 22.13 13.04
CA LEU A 102 2.21 23.11 13.46
C LEU A 102 1.79 24.50 12.95
N PRO A 103 2.25 25.60 13.58
CA PRO A 103 2.06 26.93 13.03
C PRO A 103 2.55 26.96 11.57
N MET A 104 1.67 27.35 10.63
CA MET A 104 1.93 27.52 9.20
C MET A 104 2.25 26.27 8.35
N VAL A 105 2.34 25.06 8.93
CA VAL A 105 2.63 23.83 8.16
C VAL A 105 1.72 22.68 8.57
N ARG A 106 1.03 22.06 7.60
CA ARG A 106 0.37 20.76 7.76
C ARG A 106 1.35 19.66 7.41
N LEU A 107 1.74 18.86 8.40
CA LEU A 107 2.56 17.67 8.13
C LEU A 107 1.69 16.57 7.48
N PRO A 108 2.21 15.84 6.48
CA PRO A 108 1.51 14.69 5.93
C PRO A 108 1.17 13.69 7.03
N ASN A 109 -0.09 13.31 7.13
CA ASN A 109 -0.57 12.35 8.11
C ASN A 109 -0.91 10.99 7.48
N THR A 110 -0.60 10.79 6.21
CA THR A 110 -0.79 9.55 5.47
C THR A 110 0.51 9.01 4.91
N ARG A 111 0.67 7.69 4.94
CA ARG A 111 1.82 6.97 4.37
C ARG A 111 1.33 5.68 3.72
N VAL A 112 1.96 5.27 2.62
CA VAL A 112 1.62 4.03 1.91
C VAL A 112 2.86 3.17 1.78
N PHE A 113 2.77 1.93 2.24
CA PHE A 113 3.82 0.93 2.12
C PHE A 113 3.35 -0.22 1.24
N ALA A 114 4.28 -0.90 0.59
CA ALA A 114 4.00 -2.10 -0.18
C ALA A 114 5.09 -3.15 -0.03
N LEU A 115 4.72 -4.40 -0.32
CA LEU A 115 5.65 -5.51 -0.46
C LEU A 115 5.79 -5.84 -1.95
N GLU A 116 6.84 -5.30 -2.58
CA GLU A 116 7.14 -5.48 -3.99
C GLU A 116 7.77 -6.86 -4.23
N LYS A 117 7.30 -7.61 -5.23
CA LYS A 117 7.95 -8.82 -5.74
C LYS A 117 9.20 -8.40 -6.52
N VAL A 118 10.36 -8.94 -6.17
CA VAL A 118 11.61 -8.68 -6.89
C VAL A 118 12.31 -10.00 -7.26
N PRO A 119 13.24 -9.99 -8.23
CA PRO A 119 14.09 -11.13 -8.51
C PRO A 119 14.87 -11.57 -7.26
N THR A 120 15.15 -12.87 -7.13
CA THR A 120 15.89 -13.43 -5.98
C THR A 120 17.33 -12.95 -5.92
N GLU A 121 17.89 -12.47 -7.03
CA GLU A 121 19.20 -11.82 -7.12
C GLU A 121 19.22 -10.47 -6.40
N MET A 122 18.05 -9.82 -6.22
CA MET A 122 17.91 -8.56 -5.51
C MET A 122 17.57 -8.74 -4.02
N SER A 123 16.94 -9.86 -3.66
CA SER A 123 16.53 -10.18 -2.29
C SER A 123 16.32 -11.67 -2.14
N GLU A 124 16.90 -12.27 -1.10
CA GLU A 124 16.73 -13.69 -0.78
C GLU A 124 15.26 -14.04 -0.49
N SER A 125 14.50 -13.10 0.08
CA SER A 125 13.07 -13.24 0.31
C SER A 125 12.22 -13.18 -0.98
N GLY A 126 12.80 -12.73 -2.10
CA GLY A 126 12.09 -12.39 -3.32
C GLY A 126 11.20 -11.15 -3.20
N THR A 127 11.41 -10.32 -2.16
CA THR A 127 10.58 -9.15 -1.88
C THR A 127 11.35 -7.92 -1.41
N MET A 128 10.81 -6.74 -1.70
CA MET A 128 11.30 -5.46 -1.16
C MET A 128 10.21 -4.76 -0.37
N PHE A 129 10.58 -4.21 0.79
CA PHE A 129 9.73 -3.32 1.55
C PHE A 129 9.91 -1.89 1.03
N VAL A 130 8.83 -1.31 0.50
CA VAL A 130 8.86 -0.01 -0.17
C VAL A 130 7.85 0.96 0.42
N GLU A 131 8.13 2.26 0.34
CA GLU A 131 7.17 3.33 0.59
C GLU A 131 6.82 4.04 -0.72
N ILE A 132 5.54 4.28 -0.96
CA ILE A 132 5.06 5.05 -2.10
C ILE A 132 4.61 6.40 -1.55
N THR A 133 5.29 7.46 -2.01
CA THR A 133 5.02 8.83 -1.55
C THR A 133 3.75 9.39 -2.21
N PRO A 134 3.18 10.50 -1.68
CA PRO A 134 2.03 11.17 -2.29
C PRO A 134 2.24 11.64 -3.74
N ARG A 135 3.50 11.75 -4.19
CA ARG A 135 3.85 12.09 -5.58
C ARG A 135 4.19 10.85 -6.42
N CYS A 136 3.75 9.67 -5.98
CA CYS A 136 4.02 8.38 -6.62
C CYS A 136 5.50 8.10 -6.87
N ARG A 137 6.39 8.62 -6.01
CA ARG A 137 7.78 8.15 -5.96
C ARG A 137 7.85 6.91 -5.07
N MET A 138 8.44 5.85 -5.59
CA MET A 138 8.70 4.62 -4.86
C MET A 138 10.09 4.65 -4.22
N LEU A 139 10.12 4.55 -2.90
CA LEU A 139 11.34 4.49 -2.08
C LEU A 139 11.53 3.04 -1.64
N ARG A 140 12.55 2.36 -2.18
CA ARG A 140 12.92 1.01 -1.72
C ARG A 140 13.71 1.13 -0.42
N ILE A 141 13.12 0.70 0.69
CA ILE A 141 13.65 0.95 2.03
C ILE A 141 14.69 -0.12 2.40
N LYS A 142 14.29 -1.38 2.28
CA LYS A 142 15.10 -2.56 2.63
C LYS A 142 14.48 -3.82 2.03
N GLU A 143 15.20 -4.93 2.17
CA GLU A 143 14.65 -6.26 1.93
C GLU A 143 13.33 -6.47 2.70
N GLY A 144 12.34 -7.03 2.00
CA GLY A 144 11.04 -7.33 2.55
C GLY A 144 10.99 -8.69 3.25
N PRO A 145 9.98 -8.94 4.09
CA PRO A 145 9.72 -10.29 4.59
C PRO A 145 9.11 -11.17 3.48
N LYS A 146 9.25 -12.49 3.59
CA LYS A 146 8.43 -13.43 2.80
C LYS A 146 6.94 -13.05 2.87
N PRO A 147 6.17 -13.16 1.78
CA PRO A 147 4.78 -12.70 1.73
C PRO A 147 3.90 -13.29 2.84
N SER A 148 3.67 -12.50 3.88
CA SER A 148 2.80 -12.82 5.01
C SER A 148 2.19 -11.52 5.50
N LEU A 149 0.85 -11.48 5.55
CA LEU A 149 0.13 -10.27 5.94
C LEU A 149 0.51 -9.79 7.33
N GLN A 150 0.64 -10.72 8.29
CA GLN A 150 0.99 -10.38 9.66
C GLN A 150 2.44 -9.89 9.77
N THR A 151 3.39 -10.54 9.09
CA THR A 151 4.80 -10.13 9.12
C THR A 151 5.00 -8.77 8.45
N PHE A 152 4.32 -8.53 7.33
CA PHE A 152 4.30 -7.23 6.66
C PHE A 152 3.68 -6.15 7.54
N TYR A 153 2.52 -6.40 8.15
CA TYR A 153 1.90 -5.46 9.10
C TYR A 153 2.85 -5.08 10.24
N ASN A 154 3.47 -6.08 10.89
CA ASN A 154 4.45 -5.84 11.95
C ASN A 154 5.65 -5.02 11.46
N THR A 155 6.10 -5.25 10.22
CA THR A 155 7.19 -4.47 9.60
C THR A 155 6.79 -3.02 9.40
N VAL A 156 5.56 -2.78 8.95
CA VAL A 156 4.99 -1.43 8.79
C VAL A 156 4.92 -0.72 10.14
N LEU A 157 4.38 -1.36 11.19
CA LEU A 157 4.27 -0.70 12.50
C LEU A 157 5.63 -0.33 13.08
N LYS A 158 6.59 -1.26 13.02
CA LYS A 158 7.98 -1.02 13.45
C LYS A 158 8.62 0.13 12.68
N TYR A 159 8.34 0.25 11.39
CA TYR A 159 8.90 1.33 10.57
C TYR A 159 8.25 2.68 10.84
N VAL A 160 6.91 2.73 10.96
CA VAL A 160 6.17 3.96 11.20
C VAL A 160 6.46 4.52 12.60
N TRP A 161 6.55 3.67 13.62
CA TRP A 161 6.75 4.06 15.01
C TRP A 161 8.06 3.54 15.60
N LYS A 162 9.14 3.59 14.83
CA LYS A 162 10.50 3.10 15.15
C LYS A 162 11.03 3.43 16.56
N LYS A 163 10.56 4.51 17.19
CA LYS A 163 10.96 4.90 18.56
C LYS A 163 10.21 4.18 19.68
N ASP A 164 9.04 3.60 19.42
CA ASP A 164 8.17 3.02 20.46
C ASP A 164 8.32 1.49 20.59
N PHE A 165 9.01 0.85 19.64
CA PHE A 165 9.42 -0.56 19.71
C PHE A 165 10.93 -0.74 19.94
N GLY A 166 11.64 0.36 20.22
CA GLY A 166 13.10 0.44 20.38
C GLY A 166 13.54 0.43 21.85
N GLY A 167 12.95 -0.48 22.63
CA GLY A 167 13.42 -0.84 23.96
C GLY A 167 13.53 -2.35 24.02
N LEU A 168 14.43 -2.92 23.24
CA LEU A 168 15.06 -4.24 23.40
C LEU A 168 16.07 -4.40 22.25
N GLU A 169 17.28 -3.94 22.58
CA GLU A 169 18.63 -4.31 22.12
C GLU A 169 19.53 -3.07 22.04
#